data_AF-A0A8H4UT79-F1
#
_entry.id   AF-A0A8H4UT79-F1
#
_cell.length_a   1.000
_cell.length_b   1.000
_cell.length_c   1.000
_cell.angle_alpha   90.00
_cell.angle_beta   90.00
_cell.angle_gamma   90.00
#
_symmetry.space_group_name_H-M   'P 1'
#
loop_
_entity.id
_entity.type
_entity.pdbx_description
1 polymer ?
#
loop_
_entity_poly.entity_id
_entity_poly.type
_entity_poly.pdbx_seq_one_letter_code
_entity_poly.pdbx_strand_id
1 'polypeptide(L)'
;MGVGSDIAGSVRVPALFTGIYGFRPTVNRLPFSKQADLFCKGWQGVYPTLGPIAHTAQDLTLFMKTVIQAEPWRYDSTALAIPWHDVPRKEKLTIGVWPQDPEFPVFPPIARTMASAVDKLRAAGHTIQIVEAPPTMKAMKIAMRWFALDQVNLPFKFLENGGESPIAELDAMNPGKFLDPGFVPDLDENIRISADIQDYREEWAKIWRDAGIDVLLCPASRGSAVPHGEFGPLMYTILWNLLDVCCSIFSDFLQDDT
;
A
#
# COMPACT_ATOMS: atom_id res chain seq x y z
N MET A 1 7.17 16.12 10.00
CA MET A 1 7.17 14.64 9.99
C MET A 1 5.94 14.16 10.74
N GLY A 2 5.20 13.21 10.19
CA GLY A 2 4.02 12.59 10.81
C GLY A 2 4.08 11.06 10.70
N VAL A 3 3.17 10.38 11.40
CA VAL A 3 3.03 8.92 11.38
C VAL A 3 1.58 8.59 11.08
N GLY A 4 1.35 7.72 10.09
CA GLY A 4 0.03 7.19 9.74
C GLY A 4 0.00 5.66 9.80
N SER A 5 -1.20 5.09 9.67
CA SER A 5 -1.39 3.66 9.42
C SER A 5 -1.71 3.42 7.94
N ASP A 6 -1.39 2.24 7.41
CA ASP A 6 -1.65 1.87 6.02
C ASP A 6 -2.06 0.39 5.90
N ILE A 7 -3.36 0.16 5.68
CA ILE A 7 -3.94 -1.15 5.32
C ILE A 7 -4.31 -1.26 3.83
N ALA A 8 -4.46 -0.11 3.16
CA ALA A 8 -4.93 -0.04 1.79
C ALA A 8 -4.30 1.09 0.96
N GLY A 9 -3.45 1.92 1.56
CA GLY A 9 -2.94 3.16 0.98
C GLY A 9 -2.97 4.37 1.92
N SER A 10 -3.43 4.24 3.16
CA SER A 10 -3.69 5.37 4.05
C SER A 10 -2.45 6.19 4.48
N VAL A 11 -1.22 5.72 4.21
CA VAL A 11 0.00 6.55 4.26
C VAL A 11 0.35 7.11 2.88
N ARG A 12 0.21 6.27 1.85
CA ARG A 12 0.65 6.56 0.48
C ARG A 12 -0.28 7.53 -0.26
N VAL A 13 -1.59 7.33 -0.22
CA VAL A 13 -2.58 8.19 -0.88
C VAL A 13 -2.52 9.64 -0.38
N PRO A 14 -2.54 9.93 0.94
CA PRO A 14 -2.43 11.32 1.39
C PRO A 14 -1.06 11.92 1.04
N ALA A 15 0.03 11.15 1.14
CA ALA A 15 1.35 11.62 0.71
C ALA A 15 1.36 12.00 -0.78
N LEU A 16 0.78 11.16 -1.64
CA LEU A 16 0.65 11.39 -3.08
C LEU A 16 -0.15 12.66 -3.37
N PHE A 17 -1.30 12.84 -2.73
CA PHE A 17 -2.21 13.96 -3.00
C PHE A 17 -1.80 15.28 -2.37
N THR A 18 -0.93 15.25 -1.37
CA THR A 18 -0.35 16.45 -0.77
C THR A 18 1.05 16.76 -1.28
N GLY A 19 1.57 15.97 -2.23
CA GLY A 19 2.86 16.22 -2.86
C GLY A 19 4.05 16.01 -1.91
N ILE A 20 3.93 15.11 -0.94
CA ILE A 20 4.97 14.79 0.04
C ILE A 20 5.33 13.30 0.00
N TYR A 21 6.29 12.91 0.83
CA TYR A 21 6.78 11.55 0.90
C TYR A 21 6.00 10.74 1.91
N GLY A 22 5.70 9.50 1.56
CA GLY A 22 5.11 8.51 2.46
C GLY A 22 5.83 7.19 2.31
N PHE A 23 6.01 6.47 3.42
CA PHE A 23 6.60 5.14 3.39
C PHE A 23 5.75 4.14 4.16
N ARG A 24 5.28 3.12 3.45
CA ARG A 24 4.65 1.93 4.03
C ARG A 24 5.75 0.86 4.17
N PRO A 25 6.26 0.57 5.38
CA PRO A 25 7.18 -0.56 5.56
C PRO A 25 6.43 -1.90 5.46
N THR A 26 7.17 -2.99 5.37
CA THR A 26 6.62 -4.34 5.60
C THR A 26 5.93 -4.38 6.97
N VAL A 27 4.84 -5.13 7.06
CA VAL A 27 4.12 -5.36 8.31
C VAL A 27 5.10 -5.82 9.40
N ASN A 28 4.83 -5.43 10.64
CA ASN A 28 5.62 -5.79 11.82
C ASN A 28 7.07 -5.26 11.81
N ARG A 29 7.48 -4.46 10.81
CA ARG A 29 8.78 -3.75 10.86
C ARG A 29 8.79 -2.64 11.93
N LEU A 30 7.63 -2.05 12.20
CA LEU A 30 7.39 -1.11 13.28
C LEU A 30 6.42 -1.71 14.31
N PRO A 31 6.50 -1.31 15.59
CA PRO A 31 5.52 -1.70 16.61
C PRO A 31 4.13 -1.17 16.25
N PHE A 32 3.10 -1.98 16.47
CA PHE A 32 1.70 -1.69 16.14
C PHE A 32 0.76 -1.96 17.33
N SER A 33 1.26 -2.41 18.48
CA SER A 33 0.39 -2.58 19.65
C SER A 33 -0.22 -1.26 20.10
N LYS A 34 -1.37 -1.35 20.77
CA LYS A 34 -2.11 -0.21 21.35
C LYS A 34 -2.64 0.79 20.32
N GLN A 35 -2.55 0.49 19.02
CA GLN A 35 -3.30 1.21 18.01
C GLN A 35 -4.81 0.94 18.19
N ALA A 36 -5.64 1.87 17.71
CA ALA A 36 -7.06 1.63 17.63
C ALA A 36 -7.33 0.58 16.53
N ASP A 37 -7.80 -0.59 16.94
CA ASP A 37 -8.10 -1.69 16.02
C ASP A 37 -9.46 -1.45 15.36
N LEU A 38 -9.48 -1.48 14.03
CA LEU A 38 -10.70 -1.45 13.21
C LEU A 38 -11.21 -2.85 12.86
N PHE A 39 -10.54 -3.89 13.37
CA PHE A 39 -10.89 -5.30 13.17
C PHE A 39 -10.89 -6.03 14.51
N CYS A 40 -11.58 -7.17 14.61
CA CYS A 40 -11.59 -7.93 15.84
C CYS A 40 -10.21 -8.54 16.15
N LYS A 41 -9.87 -8.69 17.43
CA LYS A 41 -8.60 -9.32 17.84
C LYS A 41 -8.51 -10.73 17.28
N GLY A 42 -7.34 -11.08 16.74
CA GLY A 42 -7.11 -12.35 16.07
C GLY A 42 -7.45 -12.34 14.58
N TRP A 43 -7.72 -11.17 14.00
CA TRP A 43 -7.82 -10.97 12.55
C TRP A 43 -6.57 -11.50 11.83
N GLN A 44 -6.76 -12.26 10.76
CA GLN A 44 -5.67 -12.85 9.97
C GLN A 44 -5.74 -12.43 8.51
N GLY A 45 -4.60 -12.46 7.82
CA GLY A 45 -4.49 -12.17 6.39
C GLY A 45 -3.70 -10.90 6.12
N VAL A 46 -4.38 -9.80 5.77
CA VAL A 46 -3.74 -8.51 5.49
C VAL A 46 -3.62 -7.71 6.77
N TYR A 47 -2.43 -7.21 7.09
CA TYR A 47 -2.22 -6.45 8.32
C TYR A 47 -1.92 -4.99 8.02
N PRO A 48 -2.41 -4.06 8.85
CA PRO A 48 -2.00 -2.67 8.76
C PRO A 48 -0.56 -2.55 9.23
N THR A 49 0.09 -1.47 8.81
CA THR A 49 1.41 -1.10 9.30
C THR A 49 1.44 0.40 9.62
N LEU A 50 2.31 0.81 10.53
CA LEU A 50 2.62 2.22 10.72
C LEU A 50 3.65 2.66 9.67
N GLY A 51 3.59 3.92 9.25
CA GLY A 51 4.50 4.46 8.25
C GLY A 51 4.74 5.96 8.42
N PRO A 52 5.98 6.45 8.23
CA PRO A 52 6.26 7.87 8.28
C PRO A 52 5.74 8.60 7.03
N ILE A 53 5.38 9.86 7.25
CA ILE A 53 5.07 10.85 6.21
C ILE A 53 5.97 12.07 6.46
N ALA A 54 6.67 12.54 5.43
CA ALA A 54 7.66 13.61 5.56
C ALA A 54 7.84 14.41 4.26
N HIS A 55 8.66 15.46 4.32
CA HIS A 55 8.96 16.30 3.15
C HIS A 55 10.19 15.83 2.36
N THR A 56 10.95 14.86 2.88
CA THR A 56 12.15 14.33 2.23
C THR A 56 12.28 12.82 2.46
N ALA A 57 12.97 12.12 1.56
CA ALA A 57 13.30 10.70 1.74
C ALA A 57 14.23 10.46 2.96
N GLN A 58 15.11 11.42 3.24
CA GLN A 58 16.03 11.38 4.39
C GLN A 58 15.25 11.37 5.71
N ASP A 59 14.18 12.17 5.81
CA ASP A 59 13.32 12.18 6.99
C ASP A 59 12.61 10.85 7.19
N LEU A 60 12.13 10.19 6.11
CA LEU A 60 11.56 8.85 6.20
C LEU A 60 12.58 7.85 6.76
N THR A 61 13.82 7.92 6.27
CA THR A 61 14.92 7.05 6.72
C THR A 61 15.28 7.33 8.18
N LEU A 62 15.37 8.60 8.57
CA LEU A 62 15.63 9.01 9.95
C LEU A 62 14.58 8.41 10.89
N PHE A 63 13.29 8.55 10.58
CA PHE A 63 12.22 7.99 11.40
C PHE A 63 12.36 6.47 11.54
N MET A 64 12.45 5.75 10.41
CA MET A 64 12.55 4.29 10.43
C MET A 64 13.77 3.82 11.22
N LYS A 65 14.93 4.43 10.98
CA LYS A 65 16.19 4.11 11.67
C LYS A 65 16.06 4.35 13.17
N THR A 66 15.56 5.51 13.58
CA THR A 66 15.38 5.85 15.00
C THR A 66 14.46 4.87 15.72
N VAL A 67 13.30 4.53 15.15
CA VAL A 67 12.36 3.60 15.81
C VAL A 67 12.95 2.19 15.89
N ILE A 68 13.55 1.69 14.82
CA ILE A 68 14.11 0.33 14.79
C ILE A 68 15.33 0.21 15.73
N GLN A 69 16.17 1.24 15.83
CA GLN A 69 17.31 1.27 16.74
C GLN A 69 16.91 1.31 18.22
N ALA A 70 15.67 1.69 18.54
CA ALA A 70 15.11 1.58 19.90
C ALA A 70 14.73 0.13 20.29
N GLU A 71 14.95 -0.84 19.40
CA GLU A 71 14.70 -2.27 19.62
C GLU A 71 13.25 -2.58 20.03
N PRO A 72 12.24 -2.18 19.23
CA PRO A 72 10.83 -2.21 19.63
C PRO A 72 10.29 -3.59 19.98
N TRP A 73 10.87 -4.64 19.40
CA TRP A 73 10.56 -6.04 19.69
C TRP A 73 10.80 -6.44 21.16
N ARG A 74 11.51 -5.65 21.96
CA ARG A 74 11.68 -5.90 23.40
C ARG A 74 10.44 -5.59 24.24
N TYR A 75 9.54 -4.75 23.74
CA TYR A 75 8.38 -4.25 24.49
C TYR A 75 7.06 -4.32 23.71
N ASP A 76 7.11 -4.59 22.41
CA ASP A 76 5.94 -4.78 21.55
C ASP A 76 6.04 -6.10 20.78
N SER A 77 5.12 -7.03 21.04
CA SER A 77 5.09 -8.35 20.41
C SER A 77 4.72 -8.33 18.93
N THR A 78 4.20 -7.21 18.40
CA THR A 78 3.93 -7.09 16.98
C THR A 78 5.18 -6.75 16.18
N ALA A 79 6.27 -6.30 16.80
CA ALA A 79 7.49 -5.90 16.09
C ALA A 79 8.42 -7.11 15.87
N LEU A 80 8.88 -7.30 14.63
CA LEU A 80 9.90 -8.27 14.29
C LEU A 80 11.26 -7.86 14.88
N ALA A 81 11.98 -8.84 15.45
CA ALA A 81 13.31 -8.65 16.02
C ALA A 81 14.40 -8.60 14.93
N ILE A 82 14.29 -7.63 14.03
CA ILE A 82 15.23 -7.40 12.94
C ILE A 82 15.87 -6.02 13.14
N PRO A 83 17.17 -5.93 13.46
CA PRO A 83 17.85 -4.65 13.62
C PRO A 83 17.86 -3.76 12.37
N TRP A 84 18.24 -2.51 12.54
CA TRP A 84 18.58 -1.65 11.40
C TRP A 84 19.91 -2.12 10.82
N HIS A 85 19.96 -2.30 9.51
CA HIS A 85 21.18 -2.60 8.79
C HIS A 85 21.35 -1.54 7.71
N ASP A 86 22.49 -0.84 7.75
CA ASP A 86 22.83 0.08 6.67
C ASP A 86 23.21 -0.76 5.44
N VAL A 87 22.43 -0.61 4.38
CA VAL A 87 22.65 -1.31 3.11
C VAL A 87 23.53 -0.43 2.22
N PRO A 88 24.66 -0.95 1.69
CA PRO A 88 25.49 -0.20 0.75
C PRO A 88 24.66 0.27 -0.45
N ARG A 89 24.85 1.53 -0.84
CA ARG A 89 24.18 2.07 -2.02
C ARG A 89 24.62 1.28 -3.26
N LYS A 90 23.66 0.74 -4.00
CA LYS A 90 23.89 0.17 -5.32
C LYS A 90 23.87 1.30 -6.36
N GLU A 91 25.00 1.53 -7.04
CA GLU A 91 25.14 2.63 -8.00
C GLU A 91 24.24 2.49 -9.23
N LYS A 92 24.00 1.25 -9.68
CA LYS A 92 23.11 0.94 -10.81
C LYS A 92 22.05 -0.07 -10.41
N LEU A 93 20.79 0.34 -10.49
CA LEU A 93 19.63 -0.50 -10.22
C LEU A 93 19.08 -1.09 -11.53
N THR A 94 18.48 -2.27 -11.43
CA THR A 94 17.53 -2.81 -12.41
C THR A 94 16.14 -2.46 -11.93
N ILE A 95 15.47 -1.55 -12.63
CA ILE A 95 14.17 -0.99 -12.24
C ILE A 95 13.10 -1.58 -13.16
N GLY A 96 12.19 -2.36 -12.57
CA GLY A 96 10.97 -2.77 -13.24
C GLY A 96 10.02 -1.58 -13.33
N VAL A 97 9.35 -1.42 -14.46
CA VAL A 97 8.33 -0.38 -14.65
C VAL A 97 7.02 -1.06 -15.02
N TRP A 98 6.03 -0.89 -14.16
CA TRP A 98 4.65 -1.25 -14.48
C TRP A 98 3.86 0.05 -14.69
N PRO A 99 3.61 0.46 -15.95
CA PRO A 99 3.15 1.81 -16.25
C PRO A 99 1.68 2.05 -15.91
N GLN A 100 0.84 1.04 -16.09
CA GLN A 100 -0.58 1.06 -15.76
C GLN A 100 -1.20 -0.34 -15.89
N ASP A 101 -2.34 -0.52 -15.24
CA ASP A 101 -3.29 -1.57 -15.55
C ASP A 101 -4.11 -1.21 -16.80
N PRO A 102 -4.27 -2.11 -17.79
CA PRO A 102 -5.08 -1.85 -18.99
C PRO A 102 -6.58 -1.57 -18.72
N GLU A 103 -7.16 -2.17 -17.68
CA GLU A 103 -8.56 -1.95 -17.28
C GLU A 103 -8.72 -0.66 -16.46
N PHE A 104 -7.66 -0.24 -15.79
CA PHE A 104 -7.63 0.97 -14.95
C PHE A 104 -6.54 1.94 -15.41
N PRO A 105 -6.60 2.45 -16.65
CA PRO A 105 -5.56 3.30 -17.20
C PRO A 105 -5.41 4.57 -16.36
N VAL A 106 -4.17 5.04 -16.28
CA VAL A 106 -3.85 6.28 -15.58
C VAL A 106 -4.15 7.49 -16.46
N PHE A 107 -4.45 8.62 -15.83
CA PHE A 107 -4.72 9.87 -16.51
C PHE A 107 -3.42 10.48 -17.06
N PRO A 108 -3.52 11.33 -18.10
CA PRO A 108 -2.35 11.89 -18.77
C PRO A 108 -1.30 12.54 -17.84
N PRO A 109 -1.66 13.25 -16.75
CA PRO A 109 -0.67 13.78 -15.82
C PRO A 109 0.20 12.70 -15.18
N ILE A 110 -0.42 11.61 -14.71
CA ILE A 110 0.29 10.49 -14.08
C ILE A 110 1.18 9.76 -15.09
N ALA A 111 0.67 9.54 -16.32
CA ALA A 111 1.46 8.95 -17.39
C ALA A 111 2.73 9.78 -17.71
N ARG A 112 2.60 11.12 -17.76
CA ARG A 112 3.75 12.02 -17.97
C ARG A 112 4.75 11.97 -16.81
N THR A 113 4.28 11.98 -15.57
CA THR A 113 5.16 11.85 -14.39
C THR A 113 5.92 10.53 -14.40
N MET A 114 5.25 9.43 -14.72
CA MET A 114 5.89 8.12 -14.85
C MET A 114 6.95 8.11 -15.96
N ALA A 115 6.63 8.68 -17.14
CA ALA A 115 7.59 8.79 -18.23
C ALA A 115 8.81 9.64 -17.85
N SER A 116 8.59 10.80 -17.22
CA SER A 116 9.67 11.67 -16.74
C SER A 116 10.56 10.97 -15.72
N ALA A 117 9.98 10.25 -14.76
CA ALA A 117 10.72 9.46 -13.78
C ALA A 117 11.58 8.39 -14.47
N VAL A 118 11.01 7.66 -15.44
CA VAL A 118 11.75 6.66 -16.23
C VAL A 118 12.91 7.28 -16.99
N ASP A 119 12.72 8.43 -17.64
CA ASP A 119 13.78 9.10 -18.39
C ASP A 119 14.88 9.63 -17.48
N LYS A 120 14.53 10.24 -16.34
CA LYS A 120 15.50 10.69 -15.32
C LYS A 120 16.30 9.51 -14.75
N LEU A 121 15.65 8.39 -14.45
CA LEU A 121 16.32 7.18 -13.94
C LEU A 121 17.22 6.53 -15.00
N ARG A 122 16.80 6.49 -16.27
CA ARG A 122 17.63 6.00 -17.38
C ARG A 122 18.84 6.90 -17.61
N ALA A 123 18.67 8.22 -17.58
CA ALA A 123 19.75 9.18 -17.71
C ALA A 123 20.77 9.08 -16.56
N ALA A 124 20.32 8.72 -15.35
CA ALA A 124 21.19 8.41 -14.21
C ALA A 124 21.96 7.07 -14.34
N GLY A 125 21.76 6.31 -15.43
CA GLY A 125 22.50 5.08 -15.73
C GLY A 125 21.89 3.80 -15.15
N HIS A 126 20.64 3.83 -14.72
CA HIS A 126 19.90 2.64 -14.30
C HIS A 126 19.36 1.84 -15.49
N THR A 127 19.21 0.52 -15.29
CA THR A 127 18.57 -0.36 -16.27
C THR A 127 17.06 -0.29 -16.06
N ILE A 128 16.31 -0.02 -17.13
CA ILE A 128 14.84 0.03 -17.10
C ILE A 128 14.27 -1.12 -17.91
N GLN A 129 13.30 -1.84 -17.34
CA GLN A 129 12.55 -2.88 -18.06
C GLN A 129 11.07 -2.80 -17.74
N ILE A 130 10.23 -3.03 -18.73
CA ILE A 130 8.78 -3.10 -18.52
C ILE A 130 8.44 -4.43 -17.85
N VAL A 131 7.59 -4.38 -16.83
CA VAL A 131 7.08 -5.55 -16.11
C VAL A 131 5.58 -5.63 -16.34
N GLU A 132 5.13 -6.79 -16.78
CA GLU A 132 3.71 -7.13 -16.82
C GLU A 132 3.25 -7.52 -15.41
N ALA A 133 2.15 -6.93 -14.97
CA ALA A 133 1.56 -7.19 -13.66
C ALA A 133 0.25 -7.98 -13.82
N PRO A 134 -0.12 -8.80 -12.83
CA PRO A 134 -1.46 -9.37 -12.78
C PRO A 134 -2.52 -8.26 -12.69
N PRO A 135 -3.75 -8.48 -13.20
CA PRO A 135 -4.80 -7.47 -13.14
C PRO A 135 -5.06 -6.97 -11.71
N THR A 136 -5.11 -5.66 -11.52
CA THR A 136 -5.43 -5.00 -10.25
C THR A 136 -6.79 -5.42 -9.71
N MET A 137 -7.73 -5.73 -10.59
CA MET A 137 -9.05 -6.25 -10.19
C MET A 137 -8.94 -7.59 -9.44
N LYS A 138 -7.94 -8.43 -9.73
CA LYS A 138 -7.69 -9.67 -8.96
C LYS A 138 -7.37 -9.33 -7.50
N ALA A 139 -6.42 -8.43 -7.28
CA ALA A 139 -6.08 -7.93 -5.95
C ALA A 139 -7.28 -7.27 -5.27
N MET A 140 -8.03 -6.44 -5.98
CA MET A 140 -9.19 -5.75 -5.42
C MET A 140 -10.26 -6.73 -4.93
N LYS A 141 -10.56 -7.77 -5.71
CA LYS A 141 -11.52 -8.81 -5.32
C LYS A 141 -11.08 -9.56 -4.06
N ILE A 142 -9.81 -9.97 -4.01
CA ILE A 142 -9.23 -10.65 -2.84
C ILE A 142 -9.32 -9.75 -1.61
N ALA A 143 -8.89 -8.48 -1.72
CA ALA A 143 -8.91 -7.54 -0.61
C ALA A 143 -10.34 -7.22 -0.13
N MET A 144 -11.29 -7.00 -1.03
CA MET A 144 -12.68 -6.72 -0.65
C MET A 144 -13.33 -7.91 0.03
N ARG A 145 -13.11 -9.14 -0.47
CA ARG A 145 -13.58 -10.36 0.22
C ARG A 145 -12.94 -10.52 1.59
N TRP A 146 -11.66 -10.19 1.71
CA TRP A 146 -10.96 -10.19 2.98
C TRP A 146 -11.54 -9.15 3.96
N PHE A 147 -11.81 -7.91 3.53
CA PHE A 147 -12.50 -6.92 4.38
C PHE A 147 -13.91 -7.38 4.76
N ALA A 148 -14.60 -8.08 3.85
CA ALA A 148 -15.93 -8.63 4.09
C ALA A 148 -15.94 -9.77 5.13
N LEU A 149 -14.78 -10.33 5.51
CA LEU A 149 -14.72 -11.25 6.63
C LEU A 149 -15.26 -10.59 7.92
N ASP A 150 -15.23 -9.25 8.05
CA ASP A 150 -15.64 -8.55 9.28
C ASP A 150 -17.16 -8.53 9.41
N GLN A 151 -17.70 -9.68 9.78
CA GLN A 151 -19.14 -9.88 9.97
C GLN A 151 -19.68 -9.19 11.22
N VAL A 152 -18.80 -8.76 12.15
CA VAL A 152 -19.24 -7.94 13.28
C VAL A 152 -19.33 -6.47 12.92
N ASN A 153 -18.84 -6.08 11.73
CA ASN A 153 -18.86 -4.74 11.16
C ASN A 153 -18.34 -3.70 12.17
N LEU A 154 -17.17 -3.97 12.75
CA LEU A 154 -16.66 -3.27 13.93
C LEU A 154 -16.54 -1.75 13.71
N PRO A 155 -16.04 -1.24 12.56
CA PRO A 155 -15.98 0.19 12.31
C PRO A 155 -17.35 0.87 12.40
N PHE A 156 -18.41 0.24 11.87
CA PHE A 156 -19.75 0.80 11.90
C PHE A 156 -20.36 0.77 13.31
N LYS A 157 -19.98 -0.20 14.15
CA LYS A 157 -20.35 -0.18 15.57
C LYS A 157 -19.73 1.00 16.31
N PHE A 158 -18.49 1.40 15.98
CA PHE A 158 -17.90 2.60 16.57
C PHE A 158 -18.68 3.86 16.17
N LEU A 159 -19.10 3.97 14.91
CA LEU A 159 -19.94 5.07 14.44
C LEU A 159 -21.29 5.09 15.17
N GLU A 160 -21.97 3.95 15.24
CA GLU A 160 -23.26 3.81 15.95
C GLU A 160 -23.14 4.21 17.43
N ASN A 161 -22.11 3.71 18.13
CA ASN A 161 -21.84 4.05 19.52
C ASN A 161 -21.51 5.53 19.73
N GLY A 162 -20.91 6.17 18.71
CA GLY A 162 -20.65 7.61 18.69
C GLY A 162 -21.86 8.47 18.34
N GLY A 163 -22.97 7.87 17.89
CA GLY A 163 -24.12 8.59 17.34
C GLY A 163 -23.83 9.23 15.97
N GLU A 164 -22.83 8.73 15.26
CA GLU A 164 -22.41 9.22 13.95
C GLU A 164 -22.97 8.34 12.83
N SER A 165 -23.36 8.96 11.72
CA SER A 165 -23.69 8.23 10.48
C SER A 165 -22.42 8.07 9.63
N PRO A 166 -22.23 6.94 8.94
CA PRO A 166 -21.14 6.79 7.99
C PRO A 166 -21.26 7.86 6.90
N ILE A 167 -20.13 8.44 6.53
CA ILE A 167 -20.05 9.28 5.32
C ILE A 167 -20.40 8.44 4.09
N ALA A 168 -20.98 9.07 3.07
CA ALA A 168 -21.53 8.37 1.90
C ALA A 168 -20.48 7.51 1.18
N GLU A 169 -19.23 7.96 1.17
CA GLU A 169 -18.09 7.30 0.53
C GLU A 169 -17.71 6.01 1.26
N LEU A 170 -17.76 6.02 2.59
CA LEU A 170 -17.49 4.83 3.41
C LEU A 170 -18.61 3.78 3.21
N ASP A 171 -19.86 4.23 3.13
CA ASP A 171 -20.99 3.34 2.86
C ASP A 171 -20.93 2.74 1.44
N ALA A 172 -20.53 3.54 0.44
CA ALA A 172 -20.34 3.09 -0.94
C ALA A 172 -19.18 2.10 -1.10
N MET A 173 -18.14 2.22 -0.28
CA MET A 173 -16.99 1.31 -0.25
C MET A 173 -17.20 0.09 0.65
N ASN A 174 -18.39 -0.09 1.23
CA ASN A 174 -18.71 -1.28 2.01
C ASN A 174 -18.52 -2.53 1.11
N PRO A 175 -17.68 -3.50 1.49
CA PRO A 175 -17.38 -4.67 0.65
C PRO A 175 -18.63 -5.46 0.22
N GLY A 176 -19.61 -5.58 1.11
CA GLY A 176 -20.88 -6.26 0.85
C GLY A 176 -21.84 -5.48 -0.06
N LYS A 177 -21.55 -4.21 -0.38
CA LYS A 177 -22.27 -3.41 -1.39
C LYS A 177 -21.47 -3.26 -2.69
N PHE A 178 -20.15 -3.06 -2.56
CA PHE A 178 -19.28 -2.66 -3.65
C PHE A 178 -18.95 -3.80 -4.62
N LEU A 179 -18.74 -5.02 -4.13
CA LEU A 179 -18.12 -6.08 -4.94
C LEU A 179 -18.92 -7.38 -5.00
N ASP A 180 -19.51 -7.83 -3.90
CA ASP A 180 -20.23 -9.11 -3.84
C ASP A 180 -21.49 -9.00 -2.95
N PRO A 181 -22.59 -8.41 -3.47
CA PRO A 181 -23.83 -8.26 -2.72
C PRO A 181 -24.41 -9.60 -2.24
N GLY A 182 -24.49 -9.76 -0.92
CA GLY A 182 -24.96 -11.00 -0.29
C GLY A 182 -23.87 -12.01 0.03
N PHE A 183 -22.59 -11.66 -0.16
CA PHE A 183 -21.47 -12.47 0.31
C PHE A 183 -21.48 -12.59 1.84
N VAL A 184 -21.62 -13.82 2.33
CA VAL A 184 -21.51 -14.17 3.74
C VAL A 184 -20.38 -15.19 3.85
N PRO A 185 -19.19 -14.79 4.33
CA PRO A 185 -18.07 -15.70 4.45
C PRO A 185 -18.27 -16.67 5.60
N ASP A 186 -17.83 -17.89 5.37
CA ASP A 186 -17.67 -18.92 6.39
C ASP A 186 -16.18 -19.23 6.60
N LEU A 187 -15.88 -20.29 7.36
CA LEU A 187 -14.51 -20.72 7.60
C LEU A 187 -13.80 -21.17 6.32
N ASP A 188 -14.53 -21.81 5.40
CA ASP A 188 -13.97 -22.28 4.13
C ASP A 188 -13.61 -21.10 3.24
N GLU A 189 -14.43 -20.05 3.19
CA GLU A 189 -14.12 -18.80 2.51
C GLU A 189 -12.89 -18.11 3.10
N ASN A 190 -12.72 -18.09 4.43
CA ASN A 190 -11.50 -17.56 5.05
C ASN A 190 -10.25 -18.34 4.58
N ILE A 191 -10.32 -19.67 4.53
CA ILE A 191 -9.22 -20.51 4.03
C ILE A 191 -8.95 -20.21 2.55
N ARG A 192 -9.99 -20.10 1.72
CA ARG A 192 -9.87 -19.77 0.28
C ARG A 192 -9.22 -18.41 0.07
N ILE A 193 -9.69 -17.38 0.76
CA ILE A 193 -9.11 -16.02 0.70
C ILE A 193 -7.64 -16.05 1.14
N SER A 194 -7.32 -16.81 2.18
CA SER A 194 -5.94 -16.97 2.65
C SER A 194 -5.05 -17.66 1.62
N ALA A 195 -5.58 -18.65 0.89
CA ALA A 195 -4.88 -19.30 -0.22
C ALA A 195 -4.71 -18.34 -1.41
N ASP A 196 -5.76 -17.59 -1.79
CA ASP A 196 -5.70 -16.61 -2.87
C ASP A 196 -4.66 -15.52 -2.61
N ILE A 197 -4.51 -15.06 -1.36
CA ILE A 197 -3.45 -14.14 -0.95
C ILE A 197 -2.07 -14.75 -1.15
N GLN A 198 -1.88 -16.02 -0.80
CA GLN A 198 -0.60 -16.72 -0.97
C GLN A 198 -0.26 -16.94 -2.44
N ASP A 199 -1.23 -17.37 -3.25
CA ASP A 199 -1.06 -17.57 -4.68
C ASP A 199 -0.73 -16.24 -5.38
N TYR A 200 -1.39 -15.15 -4.98
CA TYR A 200 -1.09 -13.81 -5.50
C TYR A 200 0.32 -13.33 -5.13
N ARG A 201 0.79 -13.65 -3.91
CA ARG A 201 2.17 -13.39 -3.48
C ARG A 201 3.18 -14.18 -4.29
N GLU A 202 2.94 -15.47 -4.54
CA GLU A 202 3.84 -16.30 -5.33
C GLU A 202 3.89 -15.87 -6.80
N GLU A 203 2.75 -15.47 -7.37
CA GLU A 203 2.67 -14.91 -8.72
C GLU A 203 3.58 -13.67 -8.87
N TRP A 204 3.47 -12.71 -7.96
CA TRP A 204 4.34 -11.53 -7.95
C TRP A 204 5.80 -11.86 -7.63
N ALA A 205 6.06 -12.81 -6.72
CA ALA A 205 7.42 -13.26 -6.41
C ALA A 205 8.09 -13.87 -7.65
N LYS A 206 7.36 -14.67 -8.44
CA LYS A 206 7.83 -15.20 -9.72
C LYS A 206 8.14 -14.08 -10.72
N ILE A 207 7.23 -13.12 -10.88
CA ILE A 207 7.45 -11.96 -11.76
C ILE A 207 8.73 -11.22 -11.36
N TRP A 208 8.91 -10.96 -10.06
CA TRP A 208 10.10 -10.27 -9.54
C TRP A 208 11.39 -11.04 -9.81
N ARG A 209 11.40 -12.37 -9.57
CA ARG A 209 12.55 -13.25 -9.80
C ARG A 209 12.92 -13.35 -11.28
N ASP A 210 11.94 -13.57 -12.14
CA ASP A 210 12.14 -13.72 -13.57
C ASP A 210 12.61 -12.40 -14.22
N ALA A 211 12.06 -11.28 -13.74
CA ALA A 211 12.47 -9.95 -14.16
C ALA A 211 13.85 -9.58 -13.61
N GLY A 212 14.27 -10.12 -12.46
CA GLY A 212 15.56 -9.79 -11.85
C GLY A 212 15.67 -8.32 -11.41
N ILE A 213 14.55 -7.73 -10.96
CA ILE A 213 14.47 -6.31 -10.60
C ILE A 213 14.92 -6.08 -9.15
N ASP A 214 15.52 -4.91 -8.88
CA ASP A 214 15.83 -4.45 -7.52
C ASP A 214 14.67 -3.68 -6.90
N VAL A 215 13.88 -3.00 -7.74
CA VAL A 215 12.74 -2.17 -7.34
C VAL A 215 11.74 -2.09 -8.50
N LEU A 216 10.46 -1.91 -8.17
CA LEU A 216 9.38 -1.68 -9.12
C LEU A 216 8.91 -0.22 -9.01
N LEU A 217 8.88 0.48 -10.14
CA LEU A 217 8.25 1.79 -10.32
C LEU A 217 6.85 1.59 -10.92
N CYS A 218 5.83 2.12 -10.24
CA CYS A 218 4.44 2.03 -10.68
C CYS A 218 3.63 3.25 -10.20
N PRO A 219 2.46 3.52 -10.83
CA PRO A 219 1.52 4.52 -10.33
C PRO A 219 0.98 4.15 -8.94
N ALA A 220 0.65 5.16 -8.15
CA ALA A 220 -0.06 5.00 -6.88
C ALA A 220 -1.54 5.41 -6.96
N SER A 221 -1.97 6.06 -8.05
CA SER A 221 -3.35 6.45 -8.32
C SER A 221 -3.55 6.57 -9.83
N ARG A 222 -4.80 6.50 -10.28
CA ARG A 222 -5.17 6.83 -11.67
C ARG A 222 -5.00 8.31 -11.97
N GLY A 223 -5.21 9.18 -10.99
CA GLY A 223 -5.22 10.63 -11.17
C GLY A 223 -4.60 11.38 -10.01
N SER A 224 -4.58 12.70 -10.14
CA SER A 224 -4.27 13.63 -9.06
C SER A 224 -5.34 13.59 -7.97
N ALA A 225 -5.15 14.40 -6.92
CA ALA A 225 -6.17 14.64 -5.93
C ALA A 225 -7.52 15.01 -6.59
N VAL A 226 -8.60 14.46 -6.05
CA VAL A 226 -9.96 14.65 -6.53
C VAL A 226 -10.74 15.55 -5.56
N PRO A 227 -11.86 16.16 -5.99
CA PRO A 227 -12.75 16.87 -5.08
C PRO A 227 -13.21 16.00 -3.90
N HIS A 228 -13.58 16.64 -2.79
CA HIS A 228 -14.14 15.94 -1.65
C HIS A 228 -15.37 15.13 -2.07
N GLY A 229 -15.40 13.86 -1.64
CA GLY A 229 -16.48 12.92 -1.93
C GLY A 229 -16.38 12.17 -3.27
N GLU A 230 -15.36 12.46 -4.08
CA GLU A 230 -15.16 11.80 -5.38
C GLU A 230 -14.03 10.75 -5.37
N PHE A 231 -13.51 10.41 -4.19
CA PHE A 231 -12.40 9.47 -4.09
C PHE A 231 -12.83 8.05 -4.44
N GLY A 232 -12.22 7.52 -5.50
CA GLY A 232 -12.55 6.22 -6.06
C GLY A 232 -11.79 5.04 -5.44
N PRO A 233 -11.89 3.86 -6.07
CA PRO A 233 -11.29 2.62 -5.57
C PRO A 233 -9.75 2.66 -5.55
N LEU A 234 -9.15 2.02 -4.53
CA LEU A 234 -7.71 2.00 -4.24
C LEU A 234 -6.89 1.01 -5.11
N MET A 235 -7.17 0.98 -6.42
CA MET A 235 -6.68 -0.06 -7.34
C MET A 235 -5.14 -0.22 -7.35
N TYR A 236 -4.41 0.88 -7.20
CA TYR A 236 -2.94 0.91 -7.31
C TYR A 236 -2.21 0.83 -5.96
N THR A 237 -2.93 0.85 -4.83
CA THR A 237 -2.29 0.81 -3.50
C THR A 237 -2.59 -0.46 -2.73
N ILE A 238 -3.81 -0.99 -2.83
CA ILE A 238 -4.26 -2.14 -2.02
C ILE A 238 -3.48 -3.43 -2.30
N LEU A 239 -3.08 -3.66 -3.56
CA LEU A 239 -2.33 -4.85 -3.94
C LEU A 239 -1.02 -4.98 -3.15
N TRP A 240 -0.37 -3.86 -2.84
CA TRP A 240 0.90 -3.87 -2.12
C TRP A 240 0.73 -4.19 -0.64
N ASN A 241 -0.46 -4.00 -0.08
CA ASN A 241 -0.79 -4.49 1.26
C ASN A 241 -1.02 -6.00 1.25
N LEU A 242 -1.70 -6.53 0.22
CA LEU A 242 -1.86 -7.99 0.05
C LEU A 242 -0.50 -8.68 -0.06
N LEU A 243 0.40 -8.11 -0.86
CA LEU A 243 1.75 -8.64 -1.06
C LEU A 243 2.67 -8.47 0.15
N ASP A 244 2.31 -7.58 1.07
CA ASP A 244 3.13 -7.15 2.19
C ASP A 244 4.57 -6.73 1.81
N VAL A 245 4.67 -5.95 0.73
CA VAL A 245 5.95 -5.35 0.30
C VAL A 245 6.04 -3.89 0.72
N CYS A 246 7.24 -3.42 1.05
CA CYS A 246 7.42 -2.02 1.40
C CYS A 246 7.22 -1.14 0.15
N CYS A 247 6.64 0.05 0.35
CA CYS A 247 6.30 0.96 -0.74
C CYS A 247 6.54 2.40 -0.31
N SER A 248 7.01 3.24 -1.22
CA SER A 248 7.16 4.67 -0.97
C SER A 248 6.54 5.51 -2.07
N ILE A 249 6.05 6.69 -1.69
CA ILE A 249 5.65 7.75 -2.61
C ILE A 249 6.75 8.78 -2.70
N PHE A 250 7.06 9.19 -3.93
CA PHE A 250 8.02 10.23 -4.27
C PHE A 250 7.30 11.31 -5.07
N SER A 251 7.41 12.57 -4.65
CA SER A 251 6.77 13.71 -5.32
C SER A 251 7.74 14.55 -6.16
N ASP A 252 9.04 14.26 -6.12
CA ASP A 252 10.10 15.04 -6.80
C ASP A 252 9.94 15.11 -8.33
N PHE A 253 9.24 14.16 -8.93
CA PHE A 253 9.04 14.10 -10.38
C PHE A 253 7.90 15.01 -10.87
N LEU A 254 7.25 15.76 -9.97
CA LEU A 254 6.25 16.79 -10.27
C LEU A 254 6.84 18.20 -10.34
N GLN A 255 8.11 18.38 -9.95
CA GLN A 255 8.77 19.66 -10.08
C GLN A 255 9.33 19.77 -11.50
N ASP A 256 8.72 20.64 -12.31
CA ASP A 256 9.30 21.06 -13.58
C ASP A 256 10.69 21.66 -13.30
N ASP A 257 11.65 21.34 -14.15
CA ASP A 257 12.98 21.96 -14.18
C ASP A 257 12.86 23.42 -14.72
N THR A 258 12.08 24.27 -14.04
CA THR A 258 11.99 25.72 -14.32
C THR A 258 12.99 26.51 -13.50
#